data_AF-A0A0F9RUD1-F1
#
_entry.id   AF-A0A0F9RUD1-F1
#
_cell.length_a   1.000
_cell.length_b   1.000
_cell.length_c   1.000
_cell.angle_alpha   90.00
_cell.angle_beta   90.00
_cell.angle_gamma   90.00
#
_symmetry.space_group_name_H-M   'P 1'
#
loop_
_entity.id
_entity.type
_entity.pdbx_description
1 polymer ?
#
loop_
_entity_poly.entity_id
_entity_poly.type
_entity_poly.pdbx_seq_one_letter_code
_entity_poly.pdbx_strand_id
1 'polypeptide(L)'
;MFNALSLIPVIGAIVSFAFAFMLIRAYRERKVTFQLMWGIALALFGLGFVGEALGLALGWTQFSAKLYYLFGGILAVGYLSMGTMYLLKPGPAKWIASISVIMIMLLWIPIHGIKIFNSNLTVGLIILAVYLVTIIGIFFVSPARSVLFALIAVTVLATGALMSYSVDINLLTKTESWREVMTLPLRSGAFALSSAGTFIIIIGAIYSAVTGWSDKKRRPQINNTIIIAVGVLIAALGGTLHGIFDIGKQQLLSLSTTLGISVMYVGYLRGRRKKYRTLLVKLVSYDFPDLRVFIA
;
A
#
# COMPACT_ATOMS: atom_id res chain seq x y z
N MET A 1 -28.16 10.46 -7.41
CA MET A 1 -27.72 11.71 -8.06
C MET A 1 -26.21 11.77 -7.95
N PHE A 2 -25.49 11.81 -9.09
CA PHE A 2 -24.04 12.05 -9.12
C PHE A 2 -23.76 13.44 -8.52
N ASN A 3 -23.01 13.51 -7.43
CA ASN A 3 -22.56 14.76 -6.82
C ASN A 3 -21.02 14.86 -6.90
N ALA A 4 -20.44 16.01 -6.56
CA ALA A 4 -18.99 16.21 -6.61
C ALA A 4 -18.19 15.15 -5.82
N LEU A 5 -18.78 14.58 -4.76
CA LEU A 5 -18.14 13.57 -3.92
C LEU A 5 -18.04 12.21 -4.63
N SER A 6 -19.00 11.86 -5.49
CA SER A 6 -18.93 10.65 -6.32
C SER A 6 -17.82 10.66 -7.38
N LEU A 7 -17.19 11.83 -7.64
CA LEU A 7 -16.03 11.94 -8.53
C LEU A 7 -14.70 11.64 -7.83
N ILE A 8 -14.66 11.63 -6.49
CA ILE A 8 -13.44 11.36 -5.72
C ILE A 8 -12.80 10.01 -6.10
N PRO A 9 -13.51 8.87 -6.11
CA PRO A 9 -12.90 7.60 -6.50
C PRO A 9 -12.49 7.59 -7.98
N VAL A 10 -13.18 8.31 -8.87
CA VAL A 10 -12.75 8.45 -10.26
C VAL A 10 -11.39 9.14 -10.35
N ILE A 11 -11.20 10.24 -9.61
CA ILE A 11 -9.92 10.93 -9.51
C ILE A 11 -8.86 10.01 -8.89
N GLY A 12 -9.21 9.30 -7.80
CA GLY A 12 -8.35 8.31 -7.16
C GLY A 12 -7.86 7.23 -8.13
N ALA A 13 -8.76 6.67 -8.93
CA ALA A 13 -8.42 5.68 -9.96
C ALA A 13 -7.45 6.25 -11.00
N ILE A 14 -7.73 7.44 -11.53
CA ILE A 14 -6.89 8.11 -12.53
C ILE A 14 -5.48 8.35 -11.98
N VAL A 15 -5.37 8.95 -10.79
CA VAL A 15 -4.07 9.24 -10.16
C VAL A 15 -3.32 7.94 -9.88
N SER A 16 -4.00 6.93 -9.35
CA SER A 16 -3.38 5.65 -9.01
C SER A 16 -2.87 4.90 -10.24
N PHE A 17 -3.67 4.82 -11.31
CA PHE A 17 -3.24 4.19 -12.56
C PHE A 17 -2.15 4.98 -13.28
N ALA A 18 -2.21 6.31 -13.30
CA ALA A 18 -1.15 7.13 -13.87
C ALA A 18 0.18 6.91 -13.14
N PHE A 19 0.15 6.85 -11.81
CA PHE A 19 1.33 6.59 -11.01
C PHE A 19 1.83 5.14 -11.18
N ALA A 20 0.92 4.15 -11.21
CA ALA A 20 1.25 2.76 -11.51
C ALA A 20 1.96 2.61 -12.87
N PHE A 21 1.41 3.23 -13.92
CA PHE A 21 1.98 3.25 -15.26
C PHE A 21 3.41 3.81 -15.26
N MET A 22 3.64 4.93 -14.57
CA MET A 22 4.96 5.55 -14.47
C MET A 22 5.99 4.64 -13.78
N LEU A 23 5.58 3.94 -12.72
CA LEU A 23 6.42 2.98 -12.00
C LEU A 23 6.74 1.75 -12.84
N ILE A 24 5.74 1.15 -13.48
CA ILE A 24 5.91 -0.03 -14.33
C ILE A 24 6.78 0.30 -15.54
N ARG A 25 6.60 1.47 -16.16
CA ARG A 25 7.49 1.95 -17.23
C ARG A 25 8.93 2.08 -16.73
N ALA A 26 9.15 2.69 -15.58
CA ALA A 26 10.49 2.81 -15.00
C ALA A 26 11.11 1.43 -14.69
N TYR A 27 10.30 0.47 -14.23
CA TYR A 27 10.73 -0.91 -14.04
C TYR A 27 11.11 -1.58 -15.37
N ARG A 28 10.34 -1.39 -16.45
CA ARG A 28 10.70 -1.95 -17.75
C ARG A 28 12.05 -1.44 -18.25
N GLU A 29 12.35 -0.16 -18.00
CA GLU A 29 13.61 0.48 -18.39
C GLU A 29 14.81 0.06 -17.50
N ARG A 30 14.62 -0.15 -16.20
CA ARG A 30 15.74 -0.33 -15.24
C ARG A 30 15.75 -1.65 -14.47
N LYS A 31 14.68 -2.42 -14.56
CA LYS A 31 14.47 -3.72 -13.89
C LYS A 31 14.64 -3.70 -12.37
N VAL A 32 14.35 -2.56 -11.72
CA VAL A 32 14.46 -2.44 -10.25
C VAL A 32 13.17 -2.89 -9.56
N THR A 33 13.23 -3.99 -8.80
CA THR A 33 12.07 -4.70 -8.23
C THR A 33 11.12 -3.84 -7.41
N PHE A 34 11.62 -2.85 -6.64
CA PHE A 34 10.74 -2.00 -5.83
C PHE A 34 9.72 -1.23 -6.69
N GLN A 35 10.10 -0.84 -7.91
CA GLN A 35 9.24 -0.10 -8.83
C GLN A 35 8.10 -0.98 -9.33
N LEU A 36 8.38 -2.27 -9.57
CA LEU A 36 7.34 -3.23 -9.94
C LEU A 36 6.34 -3.40 -8.81
N MET A 37 6.81 -3.60 -7.57
CA MET A 37 5.94 -3.83 -6.41
C MET A 37 5.05 -2.61 -6.12
N TRP A 38 5.62 -1.40 -6.15
CA TRP A 38 4.82 -0.18 -6.04
C TRP A 38 3.85 -0.01 -7.21
N GLY A 39 4.25 -0.37 -8.43
CA GLY A 39 3.38 -0.35 -9.60
C GLY A 39 2.18 -1.29 -9.44
N ILE A 40 2.41 -2.52 -8.96
CA ILE A 40 1.35 -3.48 -8.64
C ILE A 40 0.42 -2.92 -7.57
N ALA A 41 0.97 -2.44 -6.45
CA ALA A 41 0.16 -1.86 -5.37
C ALA A 41 -0.75 -0.72 -5.83
N LEU A 42 -0.23 0.17 -6.68
CA LEU A 42 -0.97 1.31 -7.22
C LEU A 42 -1.99 0.88 -8.28
N ALA A 43 -1.74 -0.20 -9.02
CA ALA A 43 -2.76 -0.80 -9.88
C ALA A 43 -3.90 -1.42 -9.05
N LEU A 44 -3.59 -2.09 -7.94
CA LEU A 44 -4.61 -2.62 -7.01
C LEU A 44 -5.44 -1.48 -6.41
N PHE A 45 -4.83 -0.40 -5.94
CA PHE A 45 -5.59 0.79 -5.50
C PHE A 45 -6.50 1.34 -6.61
N GLY A 46 -5.99 1.42 -7.85
CA GLY A 46 -6.78 1.87 -8.99
C GLY A 46 -8.00 0.98 -9.25
N LEU A 47 -7.84 -0.36 -9.19
CA LEU A 47 -8.95 -1.31 -9.30
C LEU A 47 -9.95 -1.17 -8.15
N GLY A 48 -9.46 -0.93 -6.93
CA GLY A 48 -10.32 -0.66 -5.78
C GLY A 48 -11.22 0.56 -6.03
N PHE A 49 -10.62 1.68 -6.46
CA PHE A 49 -11.36 2.89 -6.80
C PHE A 49 -12.32 2.71 -7.98
N VAL A 50 -12.00 1.86 -8.96
CA VAL A 50 -12.95 1.51 -10.03
C VAL A 50 -14.17 0.79 -9.45
N GLY A 51 -13.97 -0.17 -8.55
CA GLY A 51 -15.07 -0.86 -7.88
C GLY A 51 -15.97 0.10 -7.12
N GLU A 52 -15.36 1.04 -6.39
CA GLU A 52 -16.10 2.07 -5.67
C GLU A 52 -16.83 3.03 -6.62
N ALA A 53 -16.16 3.55 -7.64
CA ALA A 53 -16.76 4.47 -8.60
C ALA A 53 -17.97 3.82 -9.29
N LEU A 54 -17.87 2.54 -9.68
CA LEU A 54 -19.00 1.79 -10.22
C LEU A 54 -20.14 1.67 -9.21
N GLY A 55 -19.83 1.38 -7.93
CA GLY A 55 -20.81 1.29 -6.86
C GLY A 55 -21.58 2.59 -6.61
N LEU A 56 -20.87 3.73 -6.61
CA LEU A 56 -21.49 5.04 -6.42
C LEU A 56 -22.21 5.55 -7.68
N ALA A 57 -21.72 5.20 -8.86
CA ALA A 57 -22.23 5.70 -10.14
C ALA A 57 -23.45 4.93 -10.65
N LEU A 58 -23.37 3.60 -10.58
CA LEU A 58 -24.32 2.68 -11.22
C LEU A 58 -25.09 1.84 -10.18
N GLY A 59 -24.79 2.02 -8.90
CA GLY A 59 -25.29 1.18 -7.81
C GLY A 59 -24.33 0.03 -7.48
N TRP A 60 -24.30 -0.34 -6.19
CA TRP A 60 -23.46 -1.44 -5.72
C TRP A 60 -23.95 -2.78 -6.27
N THR A 61 -22.99 -3.61 -6.69
CA THR A 61 -23.21 -5.00 -7.10
C THR A 61 -22.24 -5.90 -6.36
N GLN A 62 -22.45 -7.22 -6.39
CA GLN A 62 -21.48 -8.16 -5.84
C GLN A 62 -20.09 -7.95 -6.45
N PHE A 63 -20.02 -7.70 -7.75
CA PHE A 63 -18.76 -7.48 -8.44
C PHE A 63 -18.07 -6.19 -7.96
N SER A 64 -18.76 -5.06 -8.00
CA SER A 64 -18.15 -3.77 -7.64
C SER A 64 -17.75 -3.71 -6.16
N ALA A 65 -18.56 -4.30 -5.28
CA ALA A 65 -18.24 -4.49 -3.87
C ALA A 65 -16.97 -5.33 -3.70
N LYS A 66 -16.94 -6.57 -4.23
CA LYS A 66 -15.78 -7.46 -4.08
C LYS A 66 -14.51 -6.87 -4.68
N LEU A 67 -14.63 -6.16 -5.81
CA LEU A 67 -13.51 -5.46 -6.45
C LEU A 67 -12.92 -4.38 -5.54
N TYR A 68 -13.78 -3.52 -4.97
CA TYR A 68 -13.39 -2.47 -4.04
C TYR A 68 -12.70 -3.05 -2.80
N TYR A 69 -13.30 -4.06 -2.17
CA TYR A 69 -12.81 -4.61 -0.91
C TYR A 69 -11.51 -5.39 -1.04
N LEU A 70 -11.39 -6.24 -2.06
CA LEU A 70 -10.19 -7.03 -2.26
C LEU A 70 -9.01 -6.12 -2.57
N PHE A 71 -9.17 -5.27 -3.58
CA PHE A 71 -8.04 -4.52 -4.12
C PHE A 71 -7.73 -3.25 -3.34
N GLY A 72 -8.75 -2.47 -2.95
CA GLY A 72 -8.55 -1.25 -2.17
C GLY A 72 -8.33 -1.52 -0.68
N GLY A 73 -9.19 -2.36 -0.09
CA GLY A 73 -9.22 -2.56 1.38
C GLY A 73 -8.16 -3.53 1.92
N ILE A 74 -7.90 -4.64 1.22
CA ILE A 74 -7.09 -5.73 1.76
C ILE A 74 -5.66 -5.71 1.21
N LEU A 75 -5.49 -5.71 -0.12
CA LEU A 75 -4.21 -6.08 -0.72
C LEU A 75 -3.24 -4.91 -0.91
N ALA A 76 -3.71 -3.74 -1.32
CA ALA A 76 -2.85 -2.71 -1.91
C ALA A 76 -1.70 -2.23 -1.00
N VAL A 77 -1.98 -1.95 0.28
CA VAL A 77 -0.96 -1.46 1.23
C VAL A 77 0.11 -2.52 1.52
N GLY A 78 -0.29 -3.78 1.56
CA GLY A 78 0.63 -4.91 1.73
C GLY A 78 1.66 -4.96 0.61
N TYR A 79 1.22 -4.94 -0.64
CA TYR A 79 2.11 -4.88 -1.81
C TYR A 79 2.94 -3.58 -1.89
N LEU A 80 2.40 -2.45 -1.42
CA LEU A 80 3.13 -1.19 -1.38
C LEU A 80 4.36 -1.30 -0.47
N SER A 81 4.23 -1.99 0.66
CA SER A 81 5.33 -2.19 1.62
C SER A 81 6.48 -3.02 1.08
N MET A 82 6.21 -3.92 0.12
CA MET A 82 7.25 -4.74 -0.52
C MET A 82 8.28 -3.89 -1.24
N GLY A 83 7.90 -2.74 -1.80
CA GLY A 83 8.88 -1.85 -2.41
C GLY A 83 9.88 -1.31 -1.39
N THR A 84 9.44 -1.01 -0.16
CA THR A 84 10.35 -0.62 0.94
C THR A 84 11.23 -1.79 1.37
N MET A 85 10.69 -3.01 1.45
CA MET A 85 11.48 -4.21 1.77
C MET A 85 12.59 -4.48 0.76
N TYR A 86 12.35 -4.23 -0.53
CA TYR A 86 13.38 -4.37 -1.57
C TYR A 86 14.37 -3.21 -1.64
N LEU A 87 14.09 -2.07 -1.01
CA LEU A 87 15.01 -0.92 -0.92
C LEU A 87 15.97 -1.04 0.27
N LEU A 88 15.55 -1.70 1.34
CA LEU A 88 16.32 -1.81 2.58
C LEU A 88 17.43 -2.85 2.44
N LYS A 89 18.57 -2.56 3.08
CA LYS A 89 19.63 -3.55 3.26
C LYS A 89 19.14 -4.70 4.17
N PRO A 90 19.70 -5.92 4.06
CA PRO A 90 19.22 -7.09 4.82
C PRO A 90 19.10 -6.87 6.34
N GLY A 91 20.10 -6.24 6.96
CA GLY A 91 20.08 -5.94 8.41
C GLY A 91 18.90 -5.04 8.80
N PRO A 92 18.79 -3.82 8.24
CA PRO A 92 17.63 -2.96 8.44
C PRO A 92 16.29 -3.59 8.10
N ALA A 93 16.20 -4.29 6.97
CA ALA A 93 14.97 -4.97 6.56
C ALA A 93 14.49 -5.96 7.62
N LYS A 94 15.41 -6.71 8.26
CA LYS A 94 15.09 -7.70 9.29
C LYS A 94 14.44 -7.04 10.52
N TRP A 95 15.11 -6.09 11.16
CA TRP A 95 14.55 -5.49 12.38
C TRP A 95 13.33 -4.61 12.09
N ILE A 96 13.27 -3.92 10.94
CA ILE A 96 12.08 -3.13 10.54
C ILE A 96 10.88 -4.05 10.36
N ALA A 97 11.06 -5.19 9.67
CA ALA A 97 9.99 -6.18 9.50
C ALA A 97 9.57 -6.78 10.84
N SER A 98 10.52 -7.14 11.71
CA SER A 98 10.22 -7.67 13.06
C SER A 98 9.44 -6.68 13.92
N ILE A 99 9.87 -5.42 14.00
CA ILE A 99 9.14 -4.37 14.76
C ILE A 99 7.75 -4.18 14.17
N SER A 100 7.62 -4.15 12.84
CA SER A 100 6.32 -4.02 12.18
C SER A 100 5.40 -5.18 12.56
N VAL A 101 5.90 -6.43 12.56
CA VAL A 101 5.10 -7.59 12.98
C VAL A 101 4.65 -7.48 14.44
N ILE A 102 5.55 -7.10 15.35
CA ILE A 102 5.23 -6.92 16.76
C ILE A 102 4.16 -5.83 16.93
N MET A 103 4.31 -4.69 16.27
CA MET A 103 3.35 -3.58 16.32
C MET A 103 1.97 -4.00 15.81
N ILE A 104 1.90 -4.81 14.74
CA ILE A 104 0.62 -5.34 14.28
C ILE A 104 0.03 -6.27 15.33
N MET A 105 0.80 -7.19 15.92
CA MET A 105 0.27 -8.12 16.94
C MET A 105 -0.27 -7.36 18.16
N LEU A 106 0.48 -6.35 18.64
CA LEU A 106 0.07 -5.50 19.76
C LEU A 106 -1.24 -4.75 19.47
N LEU A 107 -1.45 -4.26 18.24
CA LEU A 107 -2.69 -3.58 17.87
C LEU A 107 -3.82 -4.55 17.50
N TRP A 108 -3.52 -5.64 16.82
CA TRP A 108 -4.50 -6.57 16.28
C TRP A 108 -5.18 -7.41 17.36
N ILE A 109 -4.43 -7.87 18.37
CA ILE A 109 -4.96 -8.71 19.46
C ILE A 109 -6.13 -8.05 20.19
N PRO A 110 -6.02 -6.81 20.73
CA PRO A 110 -7.12 -6.18 21.47
C PRO A 110 -8.27 -5.75 20.56
N ILE A 111 -8.01 -5.40 19.29
CA ILE A 111 -9.05 -4.88 18.39
C ILE A 111 -9.88 -6.03 17.77
N HIS A 112 -9.20 -7.06 17.25
CA HIS A 112 -9.82 -8.14 16.47
C HIS A 112 -9.50 -9.54 17.01
N GLY A 113 -8.28 -9.75 17.52
CA GLY A 113 -7.78 -11.09 17.84
C GLY A 113 -8.66 -11.84 18.83
N ILE A 114 -8.92 -11.26 20.01
CA ILE A 114 -9.76 -11.90 21.04
C ILE A 114 -11.13 -12.29 20.48
N LYS A 115 -11.76 -11.39 19.72
CA LYS A 115 -13.08 -11.64 19.11
C LYS A 115 -13.03 -12.78 18.08
N ILE A 116 -11.96 -12.85 17.28
CA ILE A 116 -11.77 -13.93 16.31
C ILE A 116 -11.59 -15.26 17.02
N PHE A 117 -10.70 -15.36 18.00
CA PHE A 117 -10.48 -16.60 18.75
C PHE A 117 -11.75 -17.10 19.44
N ASN A 118 -12.56 -16.20 19.98
CA ASN A 118 -13.83 -16.56 20.61
C ASN A 118 -14.91 -16.98 19.60
N SER A 119 -14.93 -16.40 18.41
CA SER A 119 -15.95 -16.68 17.39
C SER A 119 -15.62 -17.89 16.49
N ASN A 120 -14.34 -18.10 16.19
CA ASN A 120 -13.86 -19.14 15.29
C ASN A 120 -12.39 -19.44 15.55
N LEU A 121 -12.15 -20.46 16.39
CA LEU A 121 -10.80 -20.88 16.79
C LEU A 121 -9.92 -21.25 15.59
N THR A 122 -10.46 -21.96 14.59
CA THR A 122 -9.71 -22.37 13.39
C THR A 122 -9.17 -21.17 12.63
N VAL A 123 -9.99 -20.14 12.42
CA VAL A 123 -9.54 -18.90 11.76
C VAL A 123 -8.48 -18.18 12.60
N GLY A 124 -8.66 -18.12 13.92
CA GLY A 124 -7.66 -17.55 14.82
C GLY A 124 -6.30 -18.25 14.73
N LEU A 125 -6.29 -19.58 14.70
CA LEU A 125 -5.08 -20.39 14.57
C LEU A 125 -4.41 -20.21 13.19
N ILE A 126 -5.18 -20.13 12.10
CA ILE A 126 -4.63 -19.87 10.75
C ILE A 126 -3.92 -18.52 10.72
N ILE A 127 -4.53 -17.46 11.27
CA ILE A 127 -3.93 -16.13 11.31
C ILE A 127 -2.65 -16.15 12.14
N LEU A 128 -2.67 -16.77 13.33
CA LEU A 128 -1.48 -16.92 14.17
C LEU A 128 -0.37 -17.69 13.46
N ALA A 129 -0.70 -18.77 12.76
CA ALA A 129 0.27 -19.55 11.98
C ALA A 129 0.93 -18.70 10.89
N VAL A 130 0.16 -17.87 10.16
CA VAL A 130 0.72 -16.94 9.16
C VAL A 130 1.71 -15.97 9.82
N TYR A 131 1.38 -15.39 10.99
CA TYR A 131 2.31 -14.54 11.72
C TYR A 131 3.58 -15.27 12.15
N LEU A 132 3.46 -16.45 12.77
CA LEU A 132 4.60 -17.22 13.25
C LEU A 132 5.53 -17.64 12.11
N VAL A 133 4.98 -18.16 11.01
CA VAL A 133 5.75 -18.53 9.81
C VAL A 133 6.46 -17.30 9.22
N THR A 134 5.79 -16.14 9.20
CA THR A 134 6.40 -14.89 8.74
C THR A 134 7.57 -14.47 9.63
N ILE A 135 7.40 -14.52 10.96
CA ILE A 135 8.46 -14.19 11.92
C ILE A 135 9.65 -15.13 11.74
N ILE A 136 9.42 -16.45 11.77
CA ILE A 136 10.46 -17.46 11.56
C ILE A 136 11.19 -17.17 10.24
N GLY A 137 10.45 -16.95 9.16
CA GLY A 137 11.02 -16.62 7.86
C GLY A 137 11.89 -15.33 7.87
N ILE A 138 11.46 -14.28 8.56
CA ILE A 138 12.24 -13.03 8.70
C ILE A 138 13.60 -13.32 9.35
N PHE A 139 13.65 -14.22 10.34
CA PHE A 139 14.88 -14.53 11.07
C PHE A 139 15.80 -15.50 10.33
N PHE A 140 15.24 -16.51 9.66
CA PHE A 140 15.98 -17.66 9.12
C PHE A 140 16.06 -17.75 7.58
N VAL A 141 15.24 -16.99 6.85
CA VAL A 141 15.22 -17.02 5.37
C VAL A 141 15.61 -15.67 4.77
N SER A 142 14.69 -14.72 4.74
CA SER A 142 14.91 -13.37 4.21
C SER A 142 13.67 -12.52 4.52
N PRO A 143 13.83 -11.32 5.10
CA PRO A 143 12.69 -10.47 5.43
C PRO A 143 11.77 -10.21 4.23
N ALA A 144 12.34 -9.86 3.08
CA ALA A 144 11.57 -9.58 1.88
C ALA A 144 10.82 -10.82 1.35
N ARG A 145 11.46 -11.99 1.31
CA ARG A 145 10.80 -13.21 0.84
C ARG A 145 9.69 -13.64 1.78
N SER A 146 9.90 -13.55 3.08
CA SER A 146 8.91 -13.96 4.08
C SER A 146 7.69 -13.05 4.09
N VAL A 147 7.89 -11.72 3.99
CA VAL A 147 6.77 -10.78 3.82
C VAL A 147 6.03 -11.04 2.50
N LEU A 148 6.74 -11.33 1.40
CA LEU A 148 6.11 -11.68 0.14
C LEU A 148 5.26 -12.96 0.23
N PHE A 149 5.78 -14.02 0.84
CA PHE A 149 5.04 -15.26 1.04
C PHE A 149 3.79 -15.04 1.91
N ALA A 150 3.91 -14.24 2.98
CA ALA A 150 2.77 -13.86 3.79
C ALA A 150 1.71 -13.11 2.98
N LEU A 151 2.12 -12.16 2.13
CA LEU A 151 1.22 -11.42 1.25
C LEU A 151 0.52 -12.32 0.25
N ILE A 152 1.24 -13.25 -0.38
CA ILE A 152 0.65 -14.22 -1.31
C ILE A 152 -0.36 -15.11 -0.58
N ALA A 153 -0.01 -15.63 0.60
CA ALA A 153 -0.91 -16.44 1.41
C ALA A 153 -2.18 -15.69 1.77
N VAL A 154 -2.07 -14.44 2.27
CA VAL A 154 -3.23 -13.61 2.59
C VAL A 154 -4.02 -13.26 1.33
N THR A 155 -3.38 -13.05 0.18
CA THR A 155 -4.07 -12.81 -1.10
C THR A 155 -4.96 -13.99 -1.47
N VAL A 156 -4.44 -15.21 -1.40
CA VAL A 156 -5.20 -16.43 -1.70
C VAL A 156 -6.33 -16.61 -0.70
N LEU A 157 -6.06 -16.50 0.60
CA LEU A 157 -7.06 -16.67 1.66
C LEU A 157 -8.18 -15.61 1.58
N ALA A 158 -7.83 -14.34 1.42
CA ALA A 158 -8.79 -13.25 1.32
C ALA A 158 -9.64 -13.35 0.04
N THR A 159 -9.02 -13.71 -1.08
CA THR A 159 -9.75 -13.92 -2.34
C THR A 159 -10.74 -15.08 -2.19
N GLY A 160 -10.30 -16.24 -1.68
CA GLY A 160 -11.17 -17.39 -1.47
C GLY A 160 -12.33 -17.09 -0.53
N ALA A 161 -12.04 -16.45 0.62
CA ALA A 161 -13.07 -16.07 1.59
C ALA A 161 -14.07 -15.05 1.02
N LEU A 162 -13.61 -14.06 0.26
CA LEU A 162 -14.47 -13.03 -0.32
C LEU A 162 -15.29 -13.55 -1.50
N MET A 163 -14.75 -14.45 -2.31
CA MET A 163 -15.48 -15.05 -3.43
C MET A 163 -16.67 -15.88 -2.95
N SER A 164 -16.50 -16.63 -1.87
CA SER A 164 -17.56 -17.41 -1.23
C SER A 164 -18.54 -16.57 -0.40
N TYR A 165 -18.20 -15.33 -0.09
CA TYR A 165 -19.06 -14.43 0.70
C TYR A 165 -20.03 -13.65 -0.20
N SER A 166 -21.30 -13.59 0.19
CA SER A 166 -22.31 -12.75 -0.45
C SER A 166 -22.45 -11.45 0.33
N VAL A 167 -22.03 -10.33 -0.28
CA VAL A 167 -22.09 -9.01 0.37
C VAL A 167 -23.53 -8.55 0.45
N ASP A 168 -23.99 -8.03 1.60
CA ASP A 168 -25.31 -7.41 1.69
C ASP A 168 -25.29 -6.03 1.00
N ILE A 169 -25.71 -6.01 -0.26
CA ILE A 169 -25.72 -4.81 -1.10
C ILE A 169 -26.72 -3.76 -0.59
N ASN A 170 -27.84 -4.20 -0.02
CA ASN A 170 -28.85 -3.30 0.51
C ASN A 170 -28.31 -2.58 1.75
N LEU A 171 -27.64 -3.32 2.64
CA LEU A 171 -26.98 -2.75 3.80
C LEU A 171 -25.86 -1.81 3.37
N LEU A 172 -24.99 -2.23 2.43
CA LEU A 172 -23.89 -1.41 1.92
C LEU A 172 -24.38 -0.07 1.36
N THR A 173 -25.45 -0.12 0.57
CA THR A 173 -26.02 1.09 -0.05
C THR A 173 -26.60 2.04 1.00
N LYS A 174 -27.19 1.52 2.09
CA LYS A 174 -27.75 2.34 3.16
C LYS A 174 -26.68 2.94 4.07
N THR A 175 -25.66 2.16 4.39
CA THR A 175 -24.73 2.51 5.47
C THR A 175 -23.48 3.17 4.93
N GLU A 176 -23.16 2.97 3.65
CA GLU A 176 -21.91 3.36 3.02
C GLU A 176 -20.70 2.94 3.86
N SER A 177 -20.79 1.77 4.49
CA SER A 177 -19.83 1.32 5.49
C SER A 177 -19.42 -0.13 5.24
N TRP A 178 -18.14 -0.32 4.92
CA TRP A 178 -17.58 -1.67 4.75
C TRP A 178 -17.54 -2.45 6.06
N ARG A 179 -17.46 -1.74 7.18
CA ARG A 179 -17.43 -2.31 8.52
C ARG A 179 -18.69 -3.12 8.83
N GLU A 180 -19.82 -2.72 8.27
CA GLU A 180 -21.12 -3.34 8.51
C GLU A 180 -21.38 -4.54 7.60
N VAL A 181 -20.82 -4.54 6.39
CA VAL A 181 -21.06 -5.59 5.39
C VAL A 181 -19.95 -6.62 5.26
N MET A 182 -18.88 -6.51 6.05
CA MET A 182 -17.75 -7.45 6.00
C MET A 182 -17.67 -8.33 7.23
N THR A 183 -17.35 -9.60 7.01
CA THR A 183 -17.12 -10.57 8.08
C THR A 183 -15.91 -10.19 8.93
N LEU A 184 -15.96 -10.52 10.22
CA LEU A 184 -14.87 -10.21 11.15
C LEU A 184 -13.48 -10.69 10.66
N PRO A 185 -13.32 -11.90 10.08
CA PRO A 185 -12.03 -12.34 9.53
C PRO A 185 -11.50 -11.44 8.41
N LEU A 186 -12.34 -11.08 7.42
CA LEU A 186 -11.92 -10.22 6.30
C LEU A 186 -11.50 -8.83 6.79
N ARG A 187 -12.28 -8.25 7.72
CA ARG A 187 -11.97 -6.94 8.32
C ARG A 187 -10.67 -6.96 9.09
N SER A 188 -10.42 -8.03 9.85
CA SER A 188 -9.20 -8.20 10.63
C SER A 188 -7.96 -8.34 9.74
N GLY A 189 -8.09 -9.04 8.61
CA GLY A 189 -7.01 -9.25 7.64
C GLY A 189 -6.66 -7.95 6.93
N ALA A 190 -7.67 -7.17 6.53
CA ALA A 190 -7.48 -5.82 5.99
C ALA A 190 -6.72 -4.90 6.94
N PHE A 191 -7.14 -4.89 8.22
CA PHE A 191 -6.47 -4.11 9.28
C PHE A 191 -5.02 -4.55 9.48
N ALA A 192 -4.78 -5.86 9.57
CA ALA A 192 -3.46 -6.44 9.76
C ALA A 192 -2.50 -6.05 8.65
N LEU A 193 -2.88 -6.27 7.38
CA LEU A 193 -2.04 -5.97 6.22
C LEU A 193 -1.79 -4.47 6.06
N SER A 194 -2.83 -3.65 6.25
CA SER A 194 -2.70 -2.19 6.15
C SER A 194 -1.77 -1.64 7.23
N SER A 195 -1.92 -2.11 8.47
CA SER A 195 -1.04 -1.72 9.58
C SER A 195 0.39 -2.19 9.32
N ALA A 196 0.57 -3.44 8.85
CA ALA A 196 1.88 -4.00 8.52
C ALA A 196 2.63 -3.13 7.51
N GLY A 197 1.96 -2.87 6.39
CA GLY A 197 2.59 -2.16 5.29
C GLY A 197 2.88 -0.72 5.65
N THR A 198 1.98 -0.08 6.42
CA THR A 198 2.21 1.26 6.96
C THR A 198 3.43 1.29 7.86
N PHE A 199 3.54 0.41 8.86
CA PHE A 199 4.71 0.40 9.75
C PHE A 199 6.02 0.17 9.00
N ILE A 200 6.07 -0.77 8.06
CA ILE A 200 7.26 -1.01 7.24
C ILE A 200 7.69 0.24 6.49
N ILE A 201 6.74 0.96 5.87
CA ILE A 201 7.02 2.18 5.11
C ILE A 201 7.47 3.32 6.03
N ILE A 202 6.76 3.55 7.13
CA ILE A 202 7.02 4.68 8.03
C ILE A 202 8.34 4.47 8.78
N ILE A 203 8.55 3.29 9.38
CA ILE A 203 9.81 2.98 10.07
C ILE A 203 10.98 3.01 9.07
N GLY A 204 10.79 2.49 7.85
CA GLY A 204 11.80 2.55 6.79
C GLY A 204 12.16 3.98 6.36
N ALA A 205 11.16 4.87 6.28
CA ALA A 205 11.37 6.28 5.97
C ALA A 205 12.10 7.01 7.11
N ILE A 206 11.70 6.79 8.36
CA ILE A 206 12.37 7.33 9.56
C ILE A 206 13.82 6.85 9.61
N TYR A 207 14.06 5.54 9.42
CA TYR A 207 15.41 4.98 9.37
C TYR A 207 16.27 5.64 8.29
N SER A 208 15.72 5.83 7.09
CA SER A 208 16.41 6.49 5.98
C SER A 208 16.76 7.94 6.30
N ALA A 209 15.89 8.65 7.03
CA ALA A 209 16.17 10.00 7.50
C ALA A 209 17.27 9.99 8.56
N VAL A 210 17.09 9.27 9.66
CA VAL A 210 18.06 9.25 10.79
C VAL A 210 19.47 8.89 10.33
N THR A 211 19.61 7.90 9.45
CA THR A 211 20.94 7.41 9.01
C THR A 211 21.55 8.20 7.85
N GLY A 212 20.77 9.02 7.16
CA GLY A 212 21.21 9.66 5.91
C GLY A 212 21.05 11.18 5.89
N TRP A 213 20.43 11.78 6.90
CA TRP A 213 20.09 13.21 6.89
C TRP A 213 21.33 14.10 6.88
N SER A 214 22.41 13.71 7.53
CA SER A 214 23.66 14.49 7.54
C SER A 214 24.28 14.59 6.14
N ASP A 215 24.12 13.57 5.28
CA ASP A 215 24.68 13.50 3.93
C ASP A 215 23.89 14.37 2.93
N LYS A 216 24.50 15.52 2.57
CA LYS A 216 23.94 16.49 1.60
C LYS A 216 23.59 15.86 0.24
N LYS A 217 24.28 14.79 -0.19
CA LYS A 217 23.99 14.11 -1.46
C LYS A 217 22.71 13.26 -1.39
N ARG A 218 22.40 12.69 -0.22
CA ARG A 218 21.23 11.83 0.04
C ARG A 218 19.99 12.59 0.51
N ARG A 219 20.15 13.77 1.12
CA ARG A 219 19.04 14.61 1.62
C ARG A 219 17.89 14.79 0.61
N PRO A 220 18.12 15.07 -0.69
CA PRO A 220 17.02 15.24 -1.63
C PRO A 220 16.16 13.98 -1.81
N GLN A 221 16.79 12.81 -1.86
CA GLN A 221 16.07 11.54 -1.96
C GLN A 221 15.29 11.26 -0.66
N ILE A 222 15.90 11.52 0.50
CA ILE A 222 15.25 11.36 1.80
C ILE A 222 14.02 12.26 1.92
N ASN A 223 14.10 13.53 1.50
CA ASN A 223 12.94 14.43 1.48
C ASN A 223 11.78 13.87 0.65
N ASN A 224 12.07 13.24 -0.49
CA ASN A 224 11.03 12.63 -1.32
C ASN A 224 10.45 11.38 -0.64
N THR A 225 11.26 10.58 0.04
CA THR A 225 10.80 9.43 0.83
C THR A 225 9.89 9.87 1.97
N ILE A 226 10.20 10.97 2.66
CA ILE A 226 9.34 11.54 3.72
C ILE A 226 7.98 11.95 3.15
N ILE A 227 7.95 12.61 1.98
CA ILE A 227 6.68 12.99 1.34
C ILE A 227 5.85 11.74 1.01
N ILE A 228 6.47 10.69 0.48
CA ILE A 228 5.78 9.41 0.23
C ILE A 228 5.23 8.82 1.53
N ALA A 229 6.02 8.82 2.61
CA ALA A 229 5.59 8.34 3.92
C ALA A 229 4.42 9.16 4.48
N VAL A 230 4.43 10.48 4.33
CA VAL A 230 3.30 11.36 4.70
C VAL A 230 2.04 10.99 3.91
N GLY A 231 2.15 10.75 2.60
CA GLY A 231 1.02 10.30 1.79
C GLY A 231 0.44 8.96 2.27
N VAL A 232 1.30 8.01 2.67
CA VAL A 232 0.86 6.74 3.27
C VAL A 232 0.15 6.96 4.61
N LEU A 233 0.62 7.87 5.46
CA LEU A 233 -0.06 8.22 6.72
C LEU A 233 -1.44 8.84 6.49
N ILE A 234 -1.58 9.73 5.50
CA ILE A 234 -2.87 10.33 5.15
C ILE A 234 -3.86 9.25 4.72
N ALA A 235 -3.43 8.31 3.87
CA ALA A 235 -4.28 7.19 3.45
C ALA A 235 -4.66 6.28 4.64
N ALA A 236 -3.68 5.91 5.47
CA ALA A 236 -3.89 5.06 6.64
C ALA A 236 -4.85 5.70 7.66
N LEU A 237 -4.78 7.01 7.85
CA LEU A 237 -5.63 7.75 8.78
C LEU A 237 -7.12 7.60 8.44
N GLY A 238 -7.52 7.70 7.16
CA GLY A 238 -8.93 7.49 6.80
C GLY A 238 -9.39 6.06 7.03
N GLY A 239 -8.51 5.07 6.82
CA GLY A 239 -8.79 3.66 7.14
C GLY A 239 -9.04 3.45 8.65
N THR A 240 -8.25 4.10 9.50
CA THR A 240 -8.43 4.06 10.96
C THR A 240 -9.70 4.80 11.40
N LEU A 241 -9.94 6.01 10.89
CA LEU A 241 -11.10 6.83 11.23
C LEU A 241 -12.40 6.12 10.88
N HIS A 242 -12.51 5.54 9.68
CA HIS A 242 -13.70 4.79 9.30
C HIS A 242 -13.75 3.42 10.00
N GLY A 243 -12.66 2.65 10.01
CA GLY A 243 -12.66 1.27 10.49
C GLY A 243 -12.85 1.12 12.00
N ILE A 244 -12.24 2.00 12.80
CA ILE A 244 -12.25 1.93 14.27
C ILE A 244 -13.29 2.90 14.86
N PHE A 245 -13.25 4.16 14.44
CA PHE A 245 -14.06 5.23 15.02
C PHE A 245 -15.40 5.45 14.32
N ASP A 246 -15.63 4.78 13.17
CA ASP A 246 -16.84 4.93 12.35
C ASP A 246 -17.10 6.37 11.88
N ILE A 247 -16.02 7.14 11.68
CA ILE A 247 -16.07 8.53 11.26
C ILE A 247 -15.94 8.62 9.74
N GLY A 248 -16.82 9.41 9.11
CA GLY A 248 -16.68 9.82 7.71
C GLY A 248 -16.95 8.74 6.65
N LYS A 249 -17.25 7.51 7.08
CA LYS A 249 -17.74 6.40 6.24
C LYS A 249 -16.87 6.18 4.99
N GLN A 250 -17.48 5.70 3.91
CA GLN A 250 -16.81 5.48 2.63
C GLN A 250 -16.18 6.77 2.05
N GLN A 251 -16.85 7.92 2.18
CA GLN A 251 -16.42 9.16 1.53
C GLN A 251 -15.08 9.69 2.07
N LEU A 252 -14.93 9.72 3.41
CA LEU A 252 -13.69 10.18 4.04
C LEU A 252 -12.52 9.25 3.71
N LEU A 253 -12.76 7.94 3.67
CA LEU A 253 -11.76 6.95 3.30
C LEU A 253 -11.26 7.17 1.87
N SER A 254 -12.15 7.44 0.93
CA SER A 254 -11.81 7.64 -0.47
C SER A 254 -11.10 8.97 -0.70
N LEU A 255 -11.52 10.01 0.01
CA LEU A 255 -10.85 11.30 0.00
C LEU A 255 -9.42 11.19 0.55
N SER A 256 -9.26 10.61 1.74
CA SER A 256 -7.94 10.46 2.37
C SER A 256 -7.01 9.59 1.53
N THR A 257 -7.52 8.50 0.95
CA THR A 257 -6.72 7.60 0.12
C THR A 257 -6.31 8.27 -1.18
N THR A 258 -7.21 9.01 -1.83
CA THR A 258 -6.92 9.78 -3.05
C THR A 258 -5.87 10.86 -2.78
N LEU A 259 -6.00 11.61 -1.68
CA LEU A 259 -5.03 12.61 -1.26
C LEU A 259 -3.69 11.97 -0.92
N GLY A 260 -3.70 10.86 -0.17
CA GLY A 260 -2.49 10.11 0.20
C GLY A 260 -1.70 9.65 -1.02
N ILE A 261 -2.37 9.00 -1.98
CA ILE A 261 -1.75 8.55 -3.23
C ILE A 261 -1.26 9.74 -4.06
N SER A 262 -1.99 10.85 -4.10
CA SER A 262 -1.57 12.07 -4.79
C SER A 262 -0.27 12.64 -4.19
N VAL A 263 -0.18 12.71 -2.85
CA VAL A 263 1.02 13.14 -2.14
C VAL A 263 2.19 12.19 -2.41
N MET A 264 1.96 10.87 -2.39
CA MET A 264 2.97 9.89 -2.77
C MET A 264 3.48 10.11 -4.20
N TYR A 265 2.57 10.39 -5.14
CA TYR A 265 2.92 10.60 -6.53
C TYR A 265 3.78 11.87 -6.72
N VAL A 266 3.44 12.96 -6.03
CA VAL A 266 4.26 14.19 -6.00
C VAL A 266 5.66 13.90 -5.46
N GLY A 267 5.78 13.14 -4.37
CA GLY A 267 7.06 12.71 -3.82
C GLY A 267 7.91 11.94 -4.84
N TYR A 268 7.30 11.01 -5.56
CA TYR A 268 7.96 10.24 -6.62
C TYR A 268 8.42 11.12 -7.80
N LEU A 269 7.57 12.02 -8.30
CA LEU A 269 7.90 12.90 -9.44
C LEU A 269 9.06 13.85 -9.12
N ARG A 270 9.13 14.38 -7.88
CA ARG A 270 10.25 15.20 -7.41
C ARG A 270 11.58 14.43 -7.45
N GLY A 271 11.55 13.15 -7.11
CA GLY A 271 12.72 12.26 -7.22
C GLY A 271 13.20 12.05 -8.65
N ARG A 272 12.28 12.02 -9.61
CA ARG A 272 12.58 11.78 -11.03
C ARG A 272 13.16 13.00 -11.75
N ARG A 273 12.64 14.22 -11.50
CA ARG A 273 13.04 15.47 -12.20
C ARG A 273 14.53 15.80 -12.11
N LYS A 274 15.19 15.45 -10.99
CA LYS A 274 16.62 15.75 -10.79
C LYS A 274 17.54 14.99 -11.76
N LYS A 275 17.19 13.77 -12.17
CA LYS A 275 18.01 12.97 -13.09
C LYS A 275 18.01 13.54 -14.52
N TYR A 276 16.89 14.11 -14.97
CA TYR A 276 16.77 14.75 -16.29
C TYR A 276 17.43 16.13 -16.34
N ARG A 277 17.39 16.91 -15.25
CA ARG A 277 18.10 18.20 -15.20
C ARG A 277 19.62 18.03 -15.25
N THR A 278 20.18 16.98 -14.64
CA THR A 278 21.61 16.67 -14.77
C THR A 278 21.99 16.21 -16.19
N LEU A 279 21.11 15.48 -16.87
CA LEU A 279 21.32 15.06 -18.27
C LEU A 279 21.20 16.24 -19.24
N LEU A 280 20.20 17.11 -19.07
CA LEU A 280 20.03 18.32 -19.89
C LEU A 280 21.14 19.33 -19.63
N VAL A 281 21.57 19.54 -18.39
CA VAL A 281 22.74 20.38 -18.11
C VAL A 281 24.00 19.79 -18.74
N LYS A 282 24.21 18.47 -18.69
CA LYS A 282 25.32 17.81 -19.43
C LYS A 282 25.20 17.97 -20.95
N LEU A 283 23.99 17.87 -21.52
CA LEU A 283 23.77 18.00 -22.97
C LEU A 283 23.88 19.45 -23.47
N VAL A 284 23.51 20.42 -22.63
CA VAL A 284 23.61 21.86 -22.94
C VAL A 284 25.01 22.41 -22.63
N SER A 285 25.78 21.76 -21.76
CA SER A 285 27.18 22.09 -21.48
C SER A 285 28.18 21.33 -22.36
N TYR A 286 27.70 20.59 -23.37
CA TYR A 286 28.55 19.96 -24.38
C TYR A 286 28.66 20.90 -25.57
N ASP A 287 29.69 21.75 -25.59
CA ASP A 287 30.30 22.11 -26.86
C ASP A 287 30.81 20.80 -27.46
N PHE A 288 30.46 20.53 -28.72
CA PHE A 288 31.01 19.37 -29.44
C PHE A 288 32.42 19.72 -29.92
N PRO A 289 33.46 19.18 -29.26
CA PRO A 289 34.55 18.61 -30.02
C PRO A 289 34.80 17.16 -29.58
N ASP A 290 34.88 16.31 -30.59
CA ASP A 290 35.46 14.96 -30.55
C ASP A 290 34.64 13.83 -29.91
N LEU A 291 33.90 13.15 -30.79
CA LEU A 291 33.76 11.69 -30.77
C LEU A 291 35.16 11.06 -30.62
N ARG A 292 35.45 10.39 -29.50
CA ARG A 292 36.33 9.21 -29.43
C ARG A 292 36.37 8.60 -28.02
N VAL A 293 36.43 7.26 -28.03
CA VAL A 293 36.90 6.32 -26.98
C VAL A 293 35.88 5.75 -25.99
N PHE A 294 35.59 4.45 -26.20
CA PHE A 294 35.45 3.27 -25.29
C PHE A 294 35.29 3.54 -23.76
N ILE A 295 34.59 2.68 -23.00
CA ILE A 295 35.01 1.36 -22.48
C ILE A 295 33.77 0.75 -21.76
N ALA A 296 33.43 -0.52 -22.05
CA ALA A 296 33.48 -1.70 -21.17
C ALA A 296 32.79 -1.59 -19.79
#